data_AF-A0A950ZWM2-F1
#
_entry.id   AF-A0A950ZWM2-F1
#
_cell.length_a   1.000
_cell.length_b   1.000
_cell.length_c   1.000
_cell.angle_alpha   90.00
_cell.angle_beta   90.00
_cell.angle_gamma   90.00
#
_symmetry.space_group_name_H-M   'P 1'
#
loop_
_entity.id
_entity.type
_entity.pdbx_description
1 polymer ?
#
loop_
_entity_poly.entity_id
_entity_poly.type
_entity_poly.pdbx_seq_one_letter_code
_entity_poly.pdbx_strand_id
1 'polypeptide(L)'
;YSYEPGATGPGSALTSSAVTRIANFAAKLHDIAPDLPGAAHFRTSVPATFSFADMVRGTRARLAQFIAHAALMEDRLLAHTNWQTEIESLIREALRGAEDTPIPRTGWRFSTADLAPHNILVTDDDQICVLDLEYSGWDDPADARRRLSDGRNLDFSRRRVR
;
A
#
# COMPACT_ATOMS: atom_id res chain seq x y z
N TYR A 1 -0.41 22.27 -11.62
CA TYR A 1 -1.65 21.49 -11.67
C TYR A 1 -2.43 21.88 -12.92
N SER A 2 -3.01 20.90 -13.59
CA SER A 2 -3.84 21.00 -14.79
C SER A 2 -5.14 20.21 -14.56
N TYR A 3 -6.17 20.50 -15.35
CA TYR A 3 -7.35 19.65 -15.40
C TYR A 3 -7.02 18.42 -16.25
N GLU A 4 -7.14 17.23 -15.65
CA GLU A 4 -6.87 15.96 -16.33
C GLU A 4 -8.21 15.26 -16.64
N PRO A 5 -8.44 14.83 -17.88
CA PRO A 5 -9.61 14.02 -18.22
C PRO A 5 -9.49 12.63 -17.59
N GLY A 6 -10.64 11.97 -17.41
CA GLY A 6 -10.72 10.60 -16.91
C GLY A 6 -11.63 10.47 -15.70
N ALA A 7 -11.79 9.25 -15.22
CA ALA A 7 -12.58 8.94 -14.04
C ALA A 7 -11.84 7.96 -13.13
N THR A 8 -12.05 8.12 -11.83
CA THR A 8 -11.72 7.09 -10.85
C THR A 8 -12.79 5.99 -10.89
N GLY A 9 -12.45 4.77 -10.48
CA GLY A 9 -13.41 3.68 -10.41
C GLY A 9 -13.07 2.65 -9.35
N PRO A 10 -13.98 1.69 -9.08
CA PRO A 10 -13.66 0.55 -8.24
C PRO A 10 -12.57 -0.30 -8.89
N GLY A 11 -11.78 -1.01 -8.09
CA GLY A 11 -10.73 -1.89 -8.62
C GLY A 11 -11.24 -2.96 -9.59
N SER A 12 -12.50 -3.40 -9.45
CA SER A 12 -13.15 -4.34 -10.37
C SER A 12 -13.41 -3.79 -11.77
N ALA A 13 -13.34 -2.47 -11.96
CA ALA A 13 -13.45 -1.83 -13.26
C ALA A 13 -12.09 -1.69 -13.99
N LEU A 14 -10.97 -1.99 -13.32
CA LEU A 14 -9.65 -1.88 -13.93
C LEU A 14 -9.42 -3.01 -14.94
N THR A 15 -9.04 -2.64 -16.15
CA THR A 15 -8.58 -3.58 -17.17
C THR A 15 -7.19 -4.13 -16.82
N SER A 16 -6.81 -5.28 -17.37
CA SER A 16 -5.44 -5.80 -17.22
C SER A 16 -4.38 -4.83 -17.76
N SER A 17 -4.73 -4.04 -18.77
CA SER A 17 -3.84 -3.01 -19.34
C SER A 17 -3.63 -1.85 -18.36
N ALA A 18 -4.72 -1.33 -17.76
CA ALA A 18 -4.63 -0.33 -16.71
C ALA A 18 -3.81 -0.82 -15.51
N VAL A 19 -4.04 -2.06 -15.04
CA VAL A 19 -3.25 -2.67 -13.96
C VAL A 19 -1.76 -2.73 -14.31
N THR A 20 -1.42 -3.09 -15.55
CA THR A 20 -0.04 -3.13 -16.03
C THR A 20 0.60 -1.73 -16.02
N ARG A 21 -0.15 -0.71 -16.43
CA ARG A 21 0.31 0.70 -16.41
C ARG A 21 0.55 1.19 -14.98
N ILE A 22 -0.35 0.87 -14.05
CA ILE A 22 -0.22 1.22 -12.64
C ILE A 22 1.02 0.55 -12.04
N ALA A 23 1.23 -0.73 -12.32
CA ALA A 23 2.42 -1.46 -11.88
C ALA A 23 3.71 -0.85 -12.46
N ASN A 24 3.72 -0.48 -13.74
CA ASN A 24 4.86 0.17 -14.38
C ASN A 24 5.12 1.57 -13.80
N PHE A 25 4.08 2.32 -13.46
CA PHE A 25 4.22 3.61 -12.76
C PHE A 25 4.86 3.43 -11.39
N ALA A 26 4.36 2.49 -10.58
CA ALA A 26 4.93 2.18 -9.28
C ALA A 26 6.40 1.74 -9.38
N ALA A 27 6.73 0.90 -10.37
CA ALA A 27 8.10 0.48 -10.63
C ALA A 27 9.03 1.67 -10.93
N LYS A 28 8.58 2.61 -11.78
CA LYS A 28 9.34 3.83 -12.09
C LYS A 28 9.50 4.76 -10.89
N LEU A 29 8.49 4.89 -10.03
CA LEU A 29 8.64 5.64 -8.78
C LEU A 29 9.70 4.98 -7.87
N HIS A 30 9.74 3.65 -7.84
CA HIS A 30 10.77 2.91 -7.11
C HIS A 30 12.17 2.95 -7.74
N ASP A 31 12.36 3.61 -8.88
CA ASP A 31 13.70 3.95 -9.37
C ASP A 31 14.23 5.24 -8.71
N ILE A 32 13.36 6.03 -8.07
CA ILE A 32 13.75 7.22 -7.31
C ILE A 32 14.32 6.76 -5.96
N ALA A 33 15.63 6.94 -5.79
CA ALA A 33 16.38 6.55 -4.60
C ALA A 33 16.95 7.76 -3.84
N PRO A 34 17.20 7.65 -2.52
CA PRO A 34 17.66 8.78 -1.69
C PRO A 34 19.02 9.37 -2.05
N ASP A 35 19.83 8.64 -2.80
CA ASP A 35 21.18 9.04 -3.25
C ASP A 35 21.17 9.79 -4.59
N LEU A 36 20.02 9.88 -5.27
CA LEU A 36 19.90 10.65 -6.50
C LEU A 36 20.06 12.16 -6.24
N PRO A 37 20.68 12.91 -7.19
CA PRO A 37 20.75 14.37 -7.10
C PRO A 37 19.37 15.00 -6.91
N GLY A 38 19.22 15.87 -5.90
CA GLY A 38 17.96 16.55 -5.58
C GLY A 38 17.00 15.74 -4.70
N ALA A 39 17.25 14.46 -4.46
CA ALA A 39 16.39 13.60 -3.65
C ALA A 39 16.44 13.94 -2.15
N ALA A 40 17.48 14.64 -1.68
CA ALA A 40 17.63 15.05 -0.29
C ALA A 40 16.46 15.90 0.25
N HIS A 41 15.65 16.50 -0.62
CA HIS A 41 14.51 17.33 -0.26
C HIS A 41 13.22 16.54 0.02
N PHE A 42 13.13 15.28 -0.41
CA PHE A 42 11.96 14.45 -0.15
C PHE A 42 11.92 14.03 1.33
N ARG A 43 10.73 14.13 1.93
CA ARG A 43 10.44 13.66 3.29
C ARG A 43 10.10 12.17 3.26
N THR A 44 9.98 11.55 4.43
CA THR A 44 9.37 10.22 4.55
C THR A 44 7.90 10.28 4.21
N SER A 45 7.35 9.20 3.68
CA SER A 45 5.90 9.06 3.48
C SER A 45 5.15 9.12 4.82
N VAL A 46 3.82 9.25 4.74
CA VAL A 46 2.96 9.29 5.92
C VAL A 46 1.89 8.19 5.84
N PRO A 47 1.98 7.14 6.68
CA PRO A 47 3.11 6.77 7.52
C PRO A 47 4.17 5.98 6.74
N ALA A 48 5.44 6.34 6.91
CA ALA A 48 6.53 5.50 6.44
C ALA A 48 6.76 4.29 7.33
N THR A 49 7.10 3.16 6.70
CA THR A 49 7.46 1.93 7.38
C THR A 49 8.79 1.42 6.83
N PHE A 50 9.75 1.17 7.71
CA PHE A 50 11.08 0.69 7.31
C PHE A 50 11.44 -0.63 7.99
N SER A 51 10.49 -1.25 8.68
CA SER A 51 10.63 -2.50 9.42
C SER A 51 9.25 -3.09 9.70
N PHE A 52 9.19 -4.37 10.08
CA PHE A 52 7.95 -4.94 10.58
C PHE A 52 7.51 -4.30 11.89
N ALA A 53 8.46 -3.95 12.77
CA ALA A 53 8.14 -3.23 13.99
C ALA A 53 7.43 -1.90 13.71
N ASP A 54 7.83 -1.15 12.68
CA ASP A 54 7.16 0.09 12.29
C ASP A 54 5.73 -0.15 11.81
N MET A 55 5.53 -1.17 10.96
CA MET A 55 4.21 -1.54 10.43
C MET A 55 3.26 -1.99 11.55
N VAL A 56 3.74 -2.83 12.48
CA VAL A 56 2.98 -3.28 13.65
C VAL A 56 2.64 -2.11 14.57
N ARG A 57 3.61 -1.24 14.84
CA ARG A 57 3.39 -0.05 15.68
C ARG A 57 2.33 0.87 15.05
N GLY A 58 2.40 1.12 13.75
CA GLY A 58 1.41 1.92 13.02
C GLY A 58 0.01 1.28 13.04
N THR A 59 -0.07 -0.03 12.82
CA THR A 59 -1.33 -0.78 12.87
C THR A 59 -1.97 -0.72 14.26
N ARG A 60 -1.19 -0.97 15.32
CA ARG A 60 -1.66 -0.89 16.70
C ARG A 60 -2.10 0.51 17.10
N ALA A 61 -1.37 1.54 16.67
CA ALA A 61 -1.75 2.93 16.94
C ALA A 61 -3.08 3.29 16.27
N ARG A 62 -3.28 2.91 14.99
CA ARG A 62 -4.54 3.11 14.27
C ARG A 62 -5.69 2.34 14.92
N LEU A 63 -5.45 1.09 15.33
CA LEU A 63 -6.45 0.29 16.02
C LEU A 63 -6.87 0.91 17.36
N ALA A 64 -5.91 1.40 18.14
CA ALA A 64 -6.20 2.10 19.40
C ALA A 64 -7.03 3.37 19.16
N GLN A 65 -6.69 4.17 18.13
CA GLN A 65 -7.47 5.35 17.73
C GLN A 65 -8.88 4.98 17.30
N PHE A 66 -9.02 3.92 16.48
CA PHE A 66 -10.32 3.42 16.04
C PHE A 66 -11.20 2.98 17.21
N ILE A 67 -10.65 2.17 18.14
CA ILE A 67 -11.37 1.72 19.34
C ILE A 67 -11.79 2.91 20.20
N ALA A 68 -10.89 3.86 20.42
CA ALA A 68 -11.19 5.07 21.19
C ALA A 68 -12.29 5.90 20.52
N HIS A 69 -12.24 6.07 19.20
CA HIS A 69 -13.26 6.81 18.45
C HIS A 69 -14.61 6.10 18.47
N ALA A 70 -14.66 4.80 18.20
CA ALA A 70 -15.91 4.04 18.18
C ALA A 70 -16.57 3.93 19.56
N ALA A 71 -15.78 3.93 20.65
CA ALA A 71 -16.31 4.04 22.01
C ALA A 71 -17.06 5.37 22.26
N LEU A 72 -16.63 6.47 21.62
CA LEU A 72 -17.32 7.77 21.72
C LEU A 72 -18.63 7.81 20.93
N MET A 73 -18.74 7.01 19.87
CA MET A 73 -19.89 7.00 18.97
C MET A 73 -21.01 6.06 19.40
N GLU A 74 -20.89 5.42 20.58
CA GLU A 74 -21.77 4.32 21.04
C GLU A 74 -21.97 3.25 19.96
N ASP A 75 -20.93 3.01 19.16
CA ASP A 75 -21.07 2.26 17.93
C ASP A 75 -21.23 0.77 18.23
N ARG A 76 -22.35 0.21 17.76
CA ARG A 76 -22.67 -1.22 17.85
C ARG A 76 -21.67 -2.09 17.11
N LEU A 77 -20.87 -1.54 16.20
CA LEU A 77 -19.79 -2.26 15.49
C LEU A 77 -18.74 -2.86 16.43
N LEU A 78 -18.49 -2.27 17.60
CA LEU A 78 -17.59 -2.84 18.59
C LEU A 78 -18.26 -3.93 19.45
N ALA A 79 -19.59 -3.97 19.52
CA ALA A 79 -20.32 -4.87 20.42
C ALA A 79 -20.29 -6.34 19.97
N HIS A 80 -20.01 -6.58 18.69
CA HIS A 80 -20.11 -7.92 18.09
C HIS A 80 -18.77 -8.55 17.72
N THR A 81 -17.66 -7.81 17.83
CA THR A 81 -16.34 -8.29 17.40
C THR A 81 -15.26 -7.79 18.35
N ASN A 82 -14.43 -8.69 18.87
CA ASN A 82 -13.22 -8.32 19.62
C ASN A 82 -12.09 -7.97 18.63
N TRP A 83 -12.23 -6.81 17.97
CA TRP A 83 -11.31 -6.33 16.93
C TRP A 83 -9.85 -6.35 17.37
N GLN A 84 -9.58 -6.02 18.63
CA GLN A 84 -8.22 -6.06 19.16
C GLN A 84 -7.62 -7.46 19.10
N THR A 85 -8.37 -8.47 19.54
CA THR A 85 -7.90 -9.86 19.54
C THR A 85 -7.72 -10.40 18.13
N GLU A 86 -8.66 -10.09 17.22
CA GLU A 86 -8.60 -10.54 15.83
C GLU A 86 -7.42 -9.93 15.08
N ILE A 87 -7.22 -8.60 15.19
CA ILE A 87 -6.10 -7.92 14.53
C ILE A 87 -4.76 -8.40 15.10
N GLU A 88 -4.63 -8.60 16.41
CA GLU A 88 -3.42 -9.18 17.00
C GLU A 88 -3.17 -10.62 16.55
N SER A 89 -4.23 -11.41 16.33
CA SER A 89 -4.12 -12.74 15.75
C SER A 89 -3.56 -12.68 14.33
N LEU A 90 -4.11 -11.80 13.49
CA LEU A 90 -3.66 -11.59 12.10
C LEU A 90 -2.20 -11.08 12.04
N ILE A 91 -1.81 -10.16 12.93
CA ILE A 91 -0.42 -9.69 13.02
C ILE A 91 0.51 -10.86 13.34
N ARG A 92 0.17 -11.69 14.34
CA ARG A 92 0.99 -12.85 14.71
C ARG A 92 1.08 -13.88 13.59
N GLU A 93 0.00 -14.09 12.86
CA GLU A 93 -0.01 -15.02 11.72
C GLU A 93 0.85 -14.49 10.56
N ALA A 94 0.68 -13.21 10.19
CA ALA A 94 1.44 -12.57 9.11
C ALA A 94 2.95 -12.51 9.40
N LEU A 95 3.34 -12.42 10.67
CA LEU A 95 4.75 -12.35 11.09
C LEU A 95 5.33 -13.71 11.53
N ARG A 96 4.60 -14.81 11.35
CA ARG A 96 5.08 -16.13 11.77
C ARG A 96 6.36 -16.51 11.03
N GLY A 97 7.46 -16.63 11.78
CA GLY A 97 8.77 -16.95 11.21
C GLY A 97 9.45 -15.80 10.48
N ALA A 98 8.90 -14.59 10.57
CA ALA A 98 9.47 -13.40 9.97
C ALA A 98 10.49 -12.77 10.94
N GLU A 99 11.67 -12.40 10.42
CA GLU A 99 12.66 -11.63 11.17
C GLU A 99 12.46 -10.14 10.93
N ASP A 100 12.46 -9.35 12.00
CA ASP A 100 12.39 -7.89 11.90
C ASP A 100 13.76 -7.30 11.57
N THR A 101 13.97 -7.00 10.29
CA THR A 101 15.20 -6.37 9.79
C THR A 101 14.87 -4.97 9.26
N PRO A 102 15.34 -3.92 9.93
CA PRO A 102 15.20 -2.56 9.43
C PRO A 102 15.86 -2.39 8.06
N ILE A 103 15.19 -1.66 7.17
CA ILE A 103 15.65 -1.40 5.82
C ILE A 103 16.65 -0.25 5.86
N PRO A 104 17.90 -0.45 5.41
CA PRO A 104 18.89 0.61 5.37
C PRO A 104 18.41 1.72 4.43
N ARG A 105 18.89 2.95 4.63
CA ARG A 105 18.51 4.11 3.81
C ARG A 105 18.70 3.89 2.31
N THR A 106 19.72 3.15 1.91
CA THR A 106 19.99 2.79 0.50
C THR A 106 18.89 1.89 -0.11
N GLY A 107 18.07 1.24 0.72
CA GLY A 107 16.91 0.44 0.32
C GLY A 107 15.60 1.22 0.26
N TRP A 108 15.54 2.45 0.78
CA TRP A 108 14.31 3.27 0.73
C TRP A 108 13.98 3.66 -0.70
N ARG A 109 12.70 3.76 -1.03
CA ARG A 109 12.21 4.19 -2.34
C ARG A 109 11.11 5.22 -2.20
N PHE A 110 10.92 6.02 -3.24
CA PHE A 110 9.81 6.97 -3.27
C PHE A 110 8.49 6.22 -3.49
N SER A 111 7.51 6.47 -2.62
CA SER A 111 6.18 5.88 -2.65
C SER A 111 5.13 6.98 -2.66
N THR A 112 3.97 6.74 -3.28
CA THR A 112 2.80 7.62 -3.14
C THR A 112 2.11 7.46 -1.80
N ALA A 113 2.41 6.39 -1.05
CA ALA A 113 1.75 5.95 0.18
C ALA A 113 0.26 5.55 0.03
N ASP A 114 -0.43 6.01 -1.02
CA ASP A 114 -1.83 5.67 -1.29
C ASP A 114 -2.09 5.41 -2.79
N LEU A 115 -1.40 4.40 -3.34
CA LEU A 115 -1.63 3.95 -4.72
C LEU A 115 -2.87 3.03 -4.80
N ALA A 116 -4.05 3.63 -4.79
CA ALA A 116 -5.32 2.94 -4.80
C ALA A 116 -6.22 3.38 -5.98
N PRO A 117 -7.21 2.57 -6.42
CA PRO A 117 -8.06 2.88 -7.58
C PRO A 117 -8.80 4.24 -7.49
N HIS A 118 -9.10 4.72 -6.28
CA HIS A 118 -9.76 6.01 -6.10
C HIS A 118 -8.80 7.21 -6.28
N ASN A 119 -7.49 6.98 -6.30
CA ASN A 119 -6.45 7.99 -6.59
C ASN A 119 -5.88 7.83 -8.00
N ILE A 120 -6.56 7.09 -8.89
CA ILE A 120 -6.09 6.83 -10.24
C ILE A 120 -7.22 7.19 -11.21
N LEU A 121 -7.01 8.23 -12.00
CA LEU A 121 -7.85 8.51 -13.16
C LEU A 121 -7.46 7.57 -14.29
N VAL A 122 -8.45 6.96 -14.92
CA VAL A 122 -8.29 6.21 -16.17
C VAL A 122 -9.02 6.98 -17.26
N THR A 123 -8.33 7.26 -18.37
CA THR A 123 -8.92 7.91 -19.55
C THR A 123 -9.57 6.90 -20.48
N ASP A 124 -10.38 7.37 -21.43
CA ASP A 124 -10.99 6.52 -22.46
C ASP A 124 -9.95 5.77 -23.32
N ASP A 125 -8.74 6.33 -23.45
CA ASP A 125 -7.58 5.73 -24.12
C ASP A 125 -6.72 4.86 -23.20
N ASP A 126 -7.26 4.44 -22.04
CA ASP A 126 -6.59 3.59 -21.04
C ASP A 126 -5.27 4.18 -20.52
N GLN A 127 -5.12 5.52 -20.57
CA GLN A 127 -4.02 6.20 -19.88
C GLN A 127 -4.36 6.37 -18.40
N ILE A 128 -3.33 6.43 -17.56
CA ILE A 128 -3.51 6.64 -16.12
C ILE A 128 -2.95 7.99 -15.70
N CYS A 129 -3.61 8.63 -14.74
CA CYS A 129 -3.08 9.77 -14.00
C CYS A 129 -3.22 9.48 -12.50
N VAL A 130 -2.09 9.50 -11.78
CA VAL A 130 -2.06 9.26 -10.34
C VAL A 130 -2.25 10.59 -9.62
N LEU A 131 -3.22 10.61 -8.72
CA LEU A 131 -3.60 11.75 -7.91
C LEU A 131 -3.06 11.60 -6.49
N ASP A 132 -3.28 12.63 -5.69
CA ASP A 132 -3.10 12.63 -4.25
C ASP A 132 -1.71 12.16 -3.76
N LEU A 133 -0.71 13.03 -3.96
CA LEU A 133 0.66 12.79 -3.53
C LEU A 133 0.98 13.44 -2.17
N GLU A 134 -0.03 13.83 -1.39
CA GLU A 134 0.19 14.57 -0.14
C GLU A 134 0.91 13.74 0.94
N TYR A 135 0.75 12.42 0.88
CA TYR A 135 1.41 11.45 1.76
C TYR A 135 2.68 10.83 1.16
N SER A 136 3.10 11.29 -0.03
CA SER A 136 4.24 10.72 -0.74
C SER A 136 5.57 11.02 -0.07
N GLY A 137 6.52 10.09 -0.23
CA GLY A 137 7.86 10.25 0.34
C GLY A 137 8.65 8.94 0.38
N TRP A 138 9.73 8.94 1.15
CA TRP A 138 10.54 7.76 1.38
C TRP A 138 9.80 6.70 2.19
N ASP A 139 9.81 5.47 1.68
CA ASP A 139 9.18 4.30 2.29
C ASP A 139 9.90 2.99 1.91
N ASP A 140 9.45 1.88 2.48
CA ASP A 140 9.77 0.52 2.02
C ASP A 140 9.02 0.18 0.71
N PRO A 141 9.72 -0.05 -0.42
CA PRO A 141 9.05 -0.50 -1.66
C PRO A 141 8.38 -1.88 -1.52
N ALA A 142 8.73 -2.66 -0.49
CA ALA A 142 8.19 -3.99 -0.25
C ALA A 142 6.77 -3.98 0.36
N ASP A 143 6.23 -2.83 0.78
CA ASP A 143 4.79 -2.75 1.07
C ASP A 143 3.96 -3.05 -0.20
N ALA A 144 4.50 -2.73 -1.39
CA ALA A 144 3.94 -3.16 -2.68
C ALA A 144 4.34 -4.60 -3.08
N ARG A 145 5.54 -5.08 -2.71
CA ARG A 145 6.06 -6.41 -3.14
C ARG A 145 5.60 -7.59 -2.27
N ARG A 146 5.35 -7.39 -0.97
CA ARG A 146 4.95 -8.46 -0.03
C ARG A 146 3.56 -9.04 -0.32
N ARG A 147 2.72 -8.36 -1.11
CA ARG A 147 1.48 -8.93 -1.66
C ARG A 147 1.71 -9.97 -2.77
N LEU A 148 2.94 -10.10 -3.29
CA LEU A 148 3.26 -10.96 -4.44
C LEU A 148 4.33 -12.02 -4.16
N SER A 149 5.09 -11.91 -3.06
CA SER A 149 6.23 -12.80 -2.77
C SER A 149 5.88 -14.03 -1.93
N ASP A 150 4.61 -14.22 -1.55
CA ASP A 150 4.15 -15.50 -1.03
C ASP A 150 4.13 -16.49 -2.19
N GLY A 151 5.25 -17.20 -2.38
CA GLY A 151 5.61 -18.08 -3.49
C GLY A 151 4.71 -19.30 -3.71
N ARG A 152 3.39 -19.16 -3.55
CA ARG A 152 2.43 -19.91 -4.34
C ARG A 152 2.46 -19.33 -5.75
N ASN A 153 3.27 -19.96 -6.61
CA ASN A 153 3.11 -19.88 -8.06
C ASN A 153 1.60 -19.99 -8.39
N LEU A 154 0.95 -18.87 -8.70
CA LEU A 154 -0.30 -18.88 -9.43
C LEU A 154 0.05 -19.21 -10.88
N ASP A 155 0.35 -20.50 -11.11
CA ASP A 155 0.46 -21.05 -12.45
C ASP A 155 -0.94 -21.08 -13.08
N PHE A 156 -1.30 -19.98 -13.73
CA PHE A 156 -2.53 -19.87 -14.54
C PHE A 156 -2.48 -20.70 -15.83
N SER A 157 -1.37 -21.39 -16.13
CA SER A 157 -1.21 -22.17 -17.38
C SER A 157 -1.76 -23.61 -17.30
N ARG A 158 -2.27 -24.07 -16.15
CA ARG A 158 -2.72 -25.48 -15.95
C ARG A 158 -4.19 -25.70 -15.60
N ARG A 159 -5.12 -24.86 -16.09
CA ARG A 159 -6.54 -25.25 -16.18
C ARG A 159 -6.96 -25.39 -17.63
N ARG A 160 -6.57 -26.51 -18.26
CA ARG A 160 -7.40 -27.07 -19.35
C ARG A 160 -8.62 -27.71 -18.70
N VAL A 161 -9.77 -27.07 -18.90
CA VAL A 161 -11.08 -27.68 -18.71
C VAL A 161 -11.14 -28.90 -19.63
N ARG A 162 -11.37 -30.07 -19.05
CA ARG A 162 -12.05 -31.18 -19.71
C ARG A 162 -13.52 -31.09 -19.32
#